data_AF-A0A4Q1ZS95-F1
#
_entry.id   AF-A0A4Q1ZS95-F1
#
_cell.length_a   1.000
_cell.length_b   1.000
_cell.length_c   1.000
_cell.angle_alpha   90.00
_cell.angle_beta   90.00
_cell.angle_gamma   90.00
#
_symmetry.space_group_name_H-M   'P 1'
#
loop_
_entity.id
_entity.type
_entity.pdbx_description
1 polymer ?
#
loop_
_entity_poly.entity_id
_entity_poly.type
_entity_poly.pdbx_seq_one_letter_code
_entity_poly.pdbx_strand_id
1 'polypeptide(L)'
;MFLFRKGASFLIIASHNIHETVNVLTETFNPIRSVAYCDHFKDKFEWLSGFAGPTMCVLLFAEELHPLLTFENLDFKHLMLVDVELSTLLIDLLNIKESAQITSVRVSPQLIMAKTVGEPDKYIQRVIDDLEGEIGLPQDLYERYASGTILMFTQDILKRSVPFNRLHDKALFCPLPVYEVMSKLSLNRLKYINASIGHHKWHECTIKIYDIYEQYDLHYRRVRLILDHSDLGFVIHEGWGRDTVRPMMSVGVYTLTFITFQDPTEIKRLLQVLEFNAQNERIADIDCYLGKKKIAWHSLRTTKNQTKQELAASNRALCLSLLDDDELLTFISLETAITKGQKK
;
A
#
# COMPACT_ATOMS: atom_id res chain seq x y z
N MET A 1 -4.07 -5.80 6.79
CA MET A 1 -2.76 -5.94 6.13
C MET A 1 -2.94 -6.15 4.63
N PHE A 2 -2.40 -5.24 3.84
CA PHE A 2 -2.54 -5.16 2.39
C PHE A 2 -1.28 -5.71 1.72
N LEU A 3 -1.25 -7.01 1.45
CA LEU A 3 -0.06 -7.69 0.87
C LEU A 3 -0.03 -7.71 -0.65
N PHE A 4 -1.17 -7.58 -1.30
CA PHE A 4 -1.28 -7.69 -2.74
C PHE A 4 -2.18 -6.59 -3.26
N ARG A 5 -1.76 -5.91 -4.32
CA ARG A 5 -2.54 -4.87 -5.01
C ARG A 5 -2.46 -5.11 -6.50
N LYS A 6 -3.58 -5.01 -7.21
CA LYS A 6 -3.57 -4.91 -8.67
C LYS A 6 -2.88 -3.59 -9.07
N GLY A 7 -1.89 -3.66 -9.96
CA GLY A 7 -1.29 -2.48 -10.57
C GLY A 7 -2.19 -1.92 -11.67
N ALA A 8 -1.79 -0.78 -12.23
CA ALA A 8 -2.49 -0.21 -13.37
C ALA A 8 -2.42 -1.14 -14.60
N SER A 9 -3.44 -1.01 -15.45
CA SER A 9 -3.47 -1.72 -16.72
C SER A 9 -2.76 -0.88 -17.78
N PHE A 10 -1.98 -1.52 -18.64
CA PHE A 10 -1.28 -0.84 -19.72
C PHE A 10 -1.90 -1.21 -21.05
N LEU A 11 -2.20 -0.18 -21.84
CA LEU A 11 -2.76 -0.29 -23.17
C LEU A 11 -1.85 0.42 -24.16
N ILE A 12 -1.45 -0.29 -25.20
CA ILE A 12 -0.66 0.29 -26.29
C ILE A 12 -1.59 0.51 -27.48
N ILE A 13 -1.61 1.75 -27.96
CA ILE A 13 -2.48 2.22 -29.03
C ILE A 13 -1.58 2.64 -30.19
N ALA A 14 -1.74 1.99 -31.34
CA ALA A 14 -1.12 2.44 -32.57
C ALA A 14 -2.06 3.31 -33.38
N SER A 15 -1.52 4.40 -33.93
CA SER A 15 -2.25 5.35 -34.77
C SER A 15 -1.32 5.97 -35.80
N HIS A 16 -1.85 6.17 -37.01
CA HIS A 16 -1.16 6.92 -38.06
C HIS A 16 -1.09 8.44 -37.77
N ASN A 17 -1.95 8.95 -36.87
CA ASN A 17 -1.97 10.34 -36.45
C ASN A 17 -2.16 10.42 -34.93
N ILE A 18 -1.06 10.25 -34.20
CA ILE A 18 -1.05 10.22 -32.74
C ILE A 18 -1.59 11.52 -32.15
N HIS A 19 -1.31 12.67 -32.76
CA HIS A 19 -1.80 13.96 -32.26
C HIS A 19 -3.34 14.01 -32.26
N GLU A 20 -3.97 13.60 -33.36
CA GLU A 20 -5.44 13.58 -33.46
C GLU A 20 -6.05 12.55 -32.51
N THR A 21 -5.47 11.35 -32.44
CA THR A 21 -5.90 10.32 -31.49
C THR A 21 -5.85 10.84 -30.05
N VAL A 22 -4.74 11.46 -29.65
CA VAL A 22 -4.56 12.01 -28.30
C VAL A 22 -5.60 13.09 -28.01
N ASN A 23 -5.93 13.95 -28.99
CA ASN A 23 -6.96 14.98 -28.81
C ASN A 23 -8.33 14.38 -28.54
N VAL A 24 -8.79 13.45 -29.40
CA VAL A 24 -10.08 12.76 -29.25
C VAL A 24 -10.17 12.04 -27.90
N LEU A 25 -9.10 11.35 -27.50
CA LEU A 25 -9.06 10.63 -26.22
C LEU A 25 -8.99 11.57 -25.02
N THR A 26 -8.34 12.73 -25.16
CA THR A 26 -8.31 13.76 -24.11
C THR A 26 -9.71 14.32 -23.86
N GLU A 27 -10.45 14.62 -24.92
CA GLU A 27 -11.84 15.09 -24.83
C GLU A 27 -12.79 14.03 -24.26
N THR A 28 -12.57 12.75 -24.62
CA THR A 28 -13.45 11.64 -24.21
C THR A 28 -13.21 11.22 -22.77
N PHE A 29 -11.95 11.05 -22.36
CA PHE A 29 -11.60 10.39 -21.10
C PHE A 29 -11.10 11.35 -20.01
N ASN A 30 -10.92 12.64 -20.32
CA ASN A 30 -10.43 13.67 -19.39
C ASN A 30 -9.25 13.17 -18.53
N PRO A 31 -8.09 12.91 -19.15
CA PRO A 31 -6.99 12.23 -18.49
C PRO A 31 -6.48 12.99 -17.28
N ILE A 32 -6.14 12.26 -16.21
CA ILE A 32 -5.46 12.81 -15.04
C ILE A 32 -4.15 13.47 -15.46
N ARG A 33 -3.46 12.84 -16.42
CA ARG A 33 -2.21 13.37 -16.97
C ARG A 33 -2.01 12.94 -18.42
N SER A 34 -1.45 13.85 -19.21
CA SER A 34 -1.11 13.64 -20.62
C SER A 34 0.26 14.25 -20.87
N VAL A 35 1.19 13.49 -21.48
CA VAL A 35 2.58 13.91 -21.71
C VAL A 35 3.01 13.55 -23.12
N ALA A 36 3.35 14.56 -23.91
CA ALA A 36 3.95 14.40 -25.23
C ALA A 36 5.44 14.11 -25.14
N TYR A 37 5.91 13.19 -26.00
CA TYR A 37 7.30 12.80 -26.23
C TYR A 37 8.06 12.23 -25.01
N CYS A 38 8.61 11.02 -25.14
CA CYS A 38 9.40 10.39 -24.08
C CYS A 38 10.76 9.96 -24.63
N ASP A 39 11.83 10.66 -24.26
CA ASP A 39 13.18 10.26 -24.68
C ASP A 39 13.59 8.89 -24.10
N HIS A 40 13.04 8.51 -22.94
CA HIS A 40 13.27 7.20 -22.31
C HIS A 40 11.98 6.67 -21.67
N PHE A 41 11.43 5.57 -22.21
CA PHE A 41 10.25 4.92 -21.65
C PHE A 41 10.47 4.45 -20.20
N LYS A 42 11.67 3.97 -19.90
CA LYS A 42 12.06 3.49 -18.57
C LYS A 42 11.75 4.52 -17.48
N ASP A 43 12.29 5.74 -17.60
CA ASP A 43 12.11 6.81 -16.62
C ASP A 43 10.64 7.17 -16.35
N LYS A 44 9.76 6.97 -17.36
CA LYS A 44 8.32 7.24 -17.22
C LYS A 44 7.52 6.01 -16.80
N PHE A 45 7.92 4.80 -17.17
CA PHE A 45 7.35 3.57 -16.64
C PHE A 45 7.58 3.49 -15.14
N GLU A 46 8.78 3.82 -14.69
CA GLU A 46 9.14 3.92 -13.27
C GLU A 46 8.24 4.91 -12.52
N TRP A 47 7.94 6.03 -13.16
CA TRP A 47 7.04 7.05 -12.66
C TRP A 47 5.58 6.54 -12.62
N LEU A 48 5.07 5.94 -13.70
CA LEU A 48 3.66 5.55 -13.84
C LEU A 48 3.27 4.31 -13.05
N SER A 49 4.15 3.31 -12.97
CA SER A 49 3.91 2.11 -12.16
C SER A 49 3.78 2.45 -10.67
N GLY A 50 4.42 3.55 -10.25
CA GLY A 50 4.26 4.09 -8.91
C GLY A 50 2.89 4.72 -8.70
N PHE A 51 2.50 5.70 -9.54
CA PHE A 51 1.30 6.50 -9.30
C PHE A 51 -0.02 5.82 -9.65
N ALA A 52 0.00 4.87 -10.60
CA ALA A 52 -1.24 4.39 -11.19
C ALA A 52 -1.91 3.30 -10.33
N GLY A 53 -3.13 3.60 -9.90
CA GLY A 53 -3.95 2.75 -9.03
C GLY A 53 -4.59 1.56 -9.75
N PRO A 54 -5.28 0.67 -9.01
CA PRO A 54 -5.87 -0.56 -9.54
C PRO A 54 -6.97 -0.35 -10.60
N THR A 55 -7.59 0.85 -10.61
CA THR A 55 -8.65 1.25 -11.56
C THR A 55 -8.12 2.05 -12.73
N MET A 56 -6.85 2.44 -12.71
CA MET A 56 -6.28 3.33 -13.72
C MET A 56 -5.71 2.55 -14.90
N CYS A 57 -5.76 3.19 -16.07
CA CYS A 57 -5.11 2.71 -17.29
C CYS A 57 -4.05 3.68 -17.77
N VAL A 58 -2.91 3.13 -18.16
CA VAL A 58 -1.82 3.84 -18.82
C VAL A 58 -1.92 3.57 -20.31
N LEU A 59 -2.15 4.62 -21.10
CA LEU A 59 -2.22 4.56 -22.56
C LEU A 59 -0.88 4.99 -23.13
N LEU A 60 -0.29 4.12 -23.94
CA LEU A 60 0.99 4.31 -24.60
C LEU A 60 0.77 4.41 -26.11
N PHE A 61 1.19 5.51 -26.72
CA PHE A 61 0.93 5.76 -28.14
C PHE A 61 2.17 5.51 -28.98
N ALA A 62 2.00 4.71 -30.03
CA ALA A 62 3.03 4.42 -31.02
C ALA A 62 2.47 4.60 -32.44
N GLU A 63 3.35 4.69 -33.44
CA GLU A 63 2.92 4.75 -34.85
C GLU A 63 2.47 3.37 -35.33
N GLU A 64 3.19 2.32 -34.92
CA GLU A 64 2.92 0.93 -35.27
C GLU A 64 3.11 -0.01 -34.07
N LEU A 65 2.39 -1.13 -34.05
CA LEU A 65 2.59 -2.19 -33.06
C LEU A 65 3.60 -3.21 -33.58
N HIS A 66 4.75 -3.31 -32.92
CA HIS A 66 5.65 -4.44 -33.15
C HIS A 66 5.13 -5.74 -32.48
N PRO A 67 5.35 -6.92 -33.10
CA PRO A 67 4.99 -8.21 -32.50
C PRO A 67 5.69 -8.45 -31.16
N LEU A 68 6.97 -8.07 -31.07
CA LEU A 68 7.77 -8.08 -29.86
C LEU A 68 7.90 -6.65 -29.36
N LEU A 69 7.34 -6.39 -28.18
CA LEU A 69 7.36 -5.07 -27.56
C LEU A 69 8.62 -4.98 -26.72
N THR A 70 9.74 -4.52 -27.28
CA THR A 70 10.92 -4.21 -26.45
C THR A 70 10.98 -2.72 -26.19
N PHE A 71 11.52 -2.32 -25.04
CA PHE A 71 11.75 -0.91 -24.70
C PHE A 71 12.72 -0.23 -25.66
N GLU A 72 13.55 -0.99 -26.37
CA GLU A 72 14.44 -0.49 -27.42
C GLU A 72 13.72 -0.27 -28.77
N ASN A 73 12.65 -1.03 -29.07
CA ASN A 73 11.95 -0.96 -30.37
C ASN A 73 10.64 -0.16 -30.32
N LEU A 74 10.21 0.32 -29.14
CA LEU A 74 8.99 1.11 -28.98
C LEU A 74 9.32 2.58 -28.76
N ASP A 75 9.22 3.33 -29.85
CA ASP A 75 9.26 4.79 -29.83
C ASP A 75 7.86 5.33 -29.46
N PHE A 76 7.57 5.32 -28.17
CA PHE A 76 6.31 5.86 -27.66
C PHE A 76 6.28 7.38 -27.77
N LYS A 77 5.44 7.90 -28.66
CA LYS A 77 5.34 9.33 -28.95
C LYS A 77 4.54 10.09 -27.90
N HIS A 78 3.61 9.42 -27.21
CA HIS A 78 2.75 10.05 -26.24
C HIS A 78 2.36 9.08 -25.13
N LEU A 79 2.01 9.65 -23.98
CA LEU A 79 1.56 8.90 -22.82
C LEU A 79 0.36 9.58 -22.16
N MET A 80 -0.62 8.78 -21.76
CA MET A 80 -1.82 9.27 -21.08
C MET A 80 -2.19 8.39 -19.89
N LEU A 81 -2.55 8.99 -18.77
CA LEU A 81 -3.08 8.30 -17.59
C LEU A 81 -4.55 8.66 -17.41
N VAL A 82 -5.41 7.65 -17.40
CA VAL A 82 -6.87 7.79 -17.23
C VAL A 82 -7.33 6.96 -16.03
N ASP A 83 -8.30 7.48 -15.27
CA ASP A 83 -8.95 6.75 -14.18
C ASP A 83 -10.23 6.07 -14.68
N VAL A 84 -10.02 5.07 -15.54
CA VAL A 84 -11.09 4.29 -16.16
C VAL A 84 -10.67 2.82 -16.16
N GLU A 85 -11.58 1.94 -15.74
CA GLU A 85 -11.33 0.50 -15.78
C GLU A 85 -11.07 0.03 -17.23
N LEU A 86 -10.10 -0.88 -17.42
CA LEU A 86 -9.69 -1.38 -18.73
C LEU A 86 -10.87 -1.87 -19.59
N SER A 87 -11.84 -2.56 -19.00
CA SER A 87 -13.01 -3.08 -19.71
C SER A 87 -13.85 -1.96 -20.32
N THR A 88 -14.21 -0.97 -19.51
CA THR A 88 -14.92 0.26 -19.93
C THR A 88 -14.14 1.02 -20.98
N LEU A 89 -12.85 1.25 -20.74
CA LEU A 89 -11.96 1.94 -21.67
C LEU A 89 -11.93 1.25 -23.04
N LEU A 90 -11.82 -0.09 -23.08
CA LEU A 90 -11.80 -0.84 -24.33
C LEU A 90 -13.15 -0.74 -25.08
N ILE A 91 -14.27 -0.76 -24.37
CA ILE A 91 -15.61 -0.58 -24.97
C ILE A 91 -15.71 0.80 -25.60
N ASP A 92 -15.32 1.85 -24.88
CA ASP A 92 -15.38 3.21 -25.38
C ASP A 92 -14.43 3.42 -26.55
N LEU A 93 -13.22 2.85 -26.50
CA LEU A 93 -12.26 2.86 -27.61
C LEU A 93 -12.81 2.19 -28.87
N LEU A 94 -13.56 1.10 -28.74
CA LEU A 94 -14.21 0.45 -29.89
C LEU A 94 -15.25 1.37 -30.54
N ASN A 95 -15.96 2.17 -29.74
CA ASN A 95 -16.99 3.10 -30.23
C ASN A 95 -16.41 4.34 -30.92
N ILE A 96 -15.20 4.77 -30.55
CA ILE A 96 -14.54 5.96 -31.11
C ILE A 96 -13.37 5.64 -32.06
N LYS A 97 -13.13 4.36 -32.35
CA LYS A 97 -11.92 3.89 -33.06
C LYS A 97 -11.67 4.62 -34.38
N GLU A 98 -12.72 4.79 -35.18
CA GLU A 98 -12.63 5.43 -36.49
C GLU A 98 -12.35 6.92 -36.38
N SER A 99 -13.06 7.63 -35.50
CA SER A 99 -12.80 9.05 -35.22
C SER A 99 -11.40 9.29 -34.66
N ALA A 100 -10.89 8.35 -33.87
CA ALA A 100 -9.58 8.45 -33.24
C ALA A 100 -8.43 7.95 -34.15
N GLN A 101 -8.70 7.52 -35.39
CA GLN A 101 -7.71 6.99 -36.34
C GLN A 101 -6.84 5.84 -35.79
N ILE A 102 -7.40 5.07 -34.86
CA ILE A 102 -6.68 3.98 -34.19
C ILE A 102 -6.57 2.79 -35.15
N THR A 103 -5.35 2.36 -35.43
CA THR A 103 -5.09 1.22 -36.31
C THR A 103 -5.26 -0.08 -35.55
N SER A 104 -4.62 -0.17 -34.38
CA SER A 104 -4.57 -1.36 -33.55
C SER A 104 -4.35 -1.03 -32.08
N VAL A 105 -4.77 -1.95 -31.22
CA VAL A 105 -4.69 -1.82 -29.77
C VAL A 105 -4.18 -3.14 -29.20
N ARG A 106 -3.25 -3.06 -28.24
CA ARG A 106 -2.72 -4.23 -27.52
C ARG A 106 -2.73 -3.98 -26.02
N VAL A 107 -3.38 -4.89 -25.30
CA VAL A 107 -3.30 -4.96 -23.84
C VAL A 107 -1.96 -5.60 -23.46
N SER A 108 -1.31 -5.10 -22.41
CA SER A 108 -0.08 -5.68 -21.86
C SER A 108 -0.38 -6.61 -20.68
N PRO A 109 0.55 -7.46 -20.23
CA PRO A 109 0.36 -8.27 -19.03
C PRO A 109 -0.10 -7.42 -17.84
N GLN A 110 -1.04 -7.95 -17.07
CA GLN A 110 -1.56 -7.23 -15.90
C GLN A 110 -0.58 -7.33 -14.74
N LEU A 111 -0.46 -6.24 -13.98
CA LEU A 111 0.52 -6.17 -12.91
C LEU A 111 -0.14 -6.47 -11.55
N ILE A 112 0.58 -7.19 -10.70
CA ILE A 112 0.29 -7.31 -9.27
C ILE A 112 1.51 -6.81 -8.50
N MET A 113 1.30 -5.91 -7.57
CA MET A 113 2.29 -5.51 -6.58
C MET A 113 2.14 -6.40 -5.36
N ALA A 114 3.23 -7.04 -4.94
CA ALA A 114 3.29 -7.92 -3.79
C ALA A 114 4.25 -7.37 -2.73
N LYS A 115 3.72 -7.08 -1.55
CA LYS A 115 4.51 -6.70 -0.39
C LYS A 115 5.14 -7.96 0.22
N THR A 116 6.46 -7.96 0.25
CA THR A 116 7.25 -8.96 0.95
C THR A 116 7.41 -8.55 2.41
N VAL A 117 7.51 -9.56 3.27
CA VAL A 117 7.67 -9.40 4.72
C VAL A 117 8.88 -10.20 5.16
N GLY A 118 9.65 -9.74 6.14
CA GLY A 118 10.83 -10.47 6.63
C GLY A 118 11.90 -10.57 5.54
N GLU A 119 12.39 -11.79 5.29
CA GLU A 119 13.39 -12.08 4.25
C GLU A 119 12.73 -12.18 2.85
N PRO A 120 12.93 -11.18 1.95
CA PRO A 120 12.21 -11.11 0.67
C PRO A 120 12.44 -12.32 -0.22
N ASP A 121 13.67 -12.81 -0.33
CA ASP A 121 14.00 -13.95 -1.20
C ASP A 121 13.25 -15.22 -0.78
N LYS A 122 13.08 -15.48 0.52
CA LYS A 122 12.30 -16.63 1.01
C LYS A 122 10.82 -16.48 0.70
N TYR A 123 10.29 -15.26 0.84
CA TYR A 123 8.91 -14.95 0.47
C TYR A 123 8.68 -15.21 -1.02
N ILE A 124 9.55 -14.63 -1.86
CA ILE A 124 9.49 -14.71 -3.32
C ILE A 124 9.61 -16.16 -3.77
N GLN A 125 10.57 -16.92 -3.23
CA GLN A 125 10.72 -18.34 -3.55
C GLN A 125 9.45 -19.13 -3.24
N ARG A 126 8.80 -18.86 -2.09
CA ARG A 126 7.56 -19.57 -1.74
C ARG A 126 6.40 -19.22 -2.66
N VAL A 127 6.34 -17.98 -3.16
CA VAL A 127 5.34 -17.57 -4.16
C VAL A 127 5.61 -18.25 -5.51
N ILE A 128 6.87 -18.35 -5.92
CA ILE A 128 7.28 -19.04 -7.15
C ILE A 128 6.87 -20.52 -7.10
N ASP A 129 7.19 -21.21 -6.00
CA ASP A 129 6.86 -22.64 -5.83
C ASP A 129 5.34 -22.90 -5.93
N ASP A 130 4.52 -21.94 -5.51
CA ASP A 130 3.06 -22.07 -5.48
C ASP A 130 2.37 -21.70 -6.81
N LEU A 131 2.98 -20.78 -7.58
CA LEU A 131 2.41 -20.28 -8.83
C LEU A 131 3.03 -20.91 -10.08
N GLU A 132 4.17 -21.60 -9.95
CA GLU A 132 4.91 -22.26 -11.03
C GLU A 132 5.23 -21.30 -12.20
N GLY A 133 5.48 -20.03 -11.89
CA GLY A 133 5.73 -18.98 -12.87
C GLY A 133 7.20 -18.84 -13.29
N GLU A 134 7.44 -18.06 -14.34
CA GLU A 134 8.79 -17.76 -14.83
C GLU A 134 9.39 -16.54 -14.09
N ILE A 135 10.60 -16.67 -13.58
CA ILE A 135 11.34 -15.59 -12.91
C ILE A 135 12.12 -14.77 -13.94
N GLY A 136 12.08 -13.46 -13.83
CA GLY A 136 12.92 -12.56 -14.63
C GLY A 136 13.02 -11.18 -14.01
N LEU A 137 13.70 -10.26 -14.69
CA LEU A 137 13.61 -8.85 -14.37
C LEU A 137 12.22 -8.32 -14.78
N PRO A 138 11.61 -7.40 -14.02
CA PRO A 138 10.29 -6.83 -14.35
C PRO A 138 10.20 -6.34 -15.80
N GLN A 139 11.25 -5.64 -16.25
CA GLN A 139 11.35 -5.07 -17.59
C GLN A 139 11.36 -6.18 -18.67
N ASP A 140 12.21 -7.20 -18.53
CA ASP A 140 12.34 -8.29 -19.50
C ASP A 140 11.04 -9.11 -19.62
N LEU A 141 10.36 -9.34 -18.49
CA LEU A 141 9.08 -10.06 -18.49
C LEU A 141 7.98 -9.25 -19.18
N TYR A 142 7.95 -7.93 -18.97
CA TYR A 142 6.99 -7.04 -19.60
C TYR A 142 7.17 -7.00 -21.12
N GLU A 143 8.41 -7.03 -21.60
CA GLU A 143 8.71 -7.04 -23.04
C GLU A 143 8.35 -8.36 -23.73
N ARG A 144 8.63 -9.48 -23.05
CA ARG A 144 8.48 -10.82 -23.61
C ARG A 144 7.03 -11.24 -23.75
N TYR A 145 6.17 -10.82 -22.82
CA TYR A 145 4.81 -11.34 -22.71
C TYR A 145 3.76 -10.35 -23.19
N ALA A 146 2.83 -10.82 -24.02
CA ALA A 146 1.70 -10.03 -24.51
C ALA A 146 0.51 -10.06 -23.55
N SER A 147 0.36 -11.13 -22.77
CA SER A 147 -0.78 -11.37 -21.89
C SER A 147 -0.36 -12.21 -20.70
N GLY A 148 -1.22 -12.28 -19.68
CA GLY A 148 -0.94 -12.95 -18.42
C GLY A 148 -0.77 -11.94 -17.28
N THR A 149 -0.08 -12.37 -16.23
CA THR A 149 0.09 -11.58 -15.01
C THR A 149 1.55 -11.52 -14.62
N ILE A 150 2.06 -10.33 -14.30
CA ILE A 150 3.40 -10.12 -13.75
C ILE A 150 3.26 -9.69 -12.29
N LEU A 151 3.91 -10.41 -11.40
CA LEU A 151 4.04 -10.05 -9.99
C LEU A 151 5.36 -9.33 -9.78
N MET A 152 5.29 -8.11 -9.27
CA MET A 152 6.44 -7.32 -8.84
C MET A 152 6.46 -7.27 -7.33
N PHE A 153 7.65 -7.36 -6.74
CA PHE A 153 7.80 -7.45 -5.29
C PHE A 153 8.39 -6.16 -4.71
N THR A 154 8.00 -5.80 -3.49
CA THR A 154 8.55 -4.65 -2.75
C THR A 154 8.47 -4.89 -1.24
N GLN A 155 9.21 -4.14 -0.43
CA GLN A 155 9.00 -4.07 1.02
C GLN A 155 8.16 -2.86 1.44
N ASP A 156 7.85 -1.96 0.51
CA ASP A 156 7.10 -0.74 0.78
C ASP A 156 5.61 -1.03 1.00
N ILE A 157 4.91 -0.07 1.61
CA ILE A 157 3.47 -0.13 1.86
C ILE A 157 2.72 0.05 0.53
N LEU A 158 1.83 -0.89 0.22
CA LEU A 158 1.10 -0.92 -1.05
C LEU A 158 -0.13 -0.01 -1.09
N LYS A 159 -0.50 0.67 -0.01
CA LYS A 159 -1.58 1.67 -0.06
C LYS A 159 -1.18 2.93 -0.84
N ARG A 160 0.12 3.21 -0.93
CA ARG A 160 0.68 4.37 -1.66
C ARG A 160 1.36 3.97 -2.95
N SER A 161 1.77 4.99 -3.70
CA SER A 161 2.67 4.83 -4.83
C SER A 161 4.00 4.22 -4.37
N VAL A 162 4.46 3.20 -5.10
CA VAL A 162 5.75 2.53 -4.83
C VAL A 162 6.69 2.90 -5.98
N PRO A 163 7.75 3.68 -5.74
CA PRO A 163 8.68 4.04 -6.80
C PRO A 163 9.45 2.80 -7.27
N PHE A 164 9.82 2.77 -8.56
CA PHE A 164 10.44 1.60 -9.17
C PHE A 164 11.75 1.18 -8.52
N ASN A 165 12.57 2.13 -8.06
CA ASN A 165 13.81 1.86 -7.33
C ASN A 165 13.61 1.20 -5.94
N ARG A 166 12.36 1.07 -5.47
CA ARG A 166 11.97 0.32 -4.27
C ARG A 166 11.37 -1.05 -4.61
N LEU A 167 11.32 -1.40 -5.89
CA LEU A 167 10.96 -2.75 -6.32
C LEU A 167 12.17 -3.67 -6.17
N HIS A 168 11.86 -4.93 -5.94
CA HIS A 168 12.84 -6.00 -5.95
C HIS A 168 13.23 -6.33 -7.40
N ASP A 169 14.49 -6.69 -7.63
CA ASP A 169 15.01 -6.98 -8.98
C ASP A 169 14.34 -8.19 -9.63
N LYS A 170 13.87 -9.15 -8.83
CA LYS A 170 13.11 -10.31 -9.30
C LYS A 170 11.63 -9.96 -9.44
N ALA A 171 11.05 -10.38 -10.56
CA ALA A 171 9.61 -10.46 -10.80
C ALA A 171 9.21 -11.87 -11.26
N LEU A 172 7.92 -12.17 -11.20
CA LEU A 172 7.36 -13.46 -11.58
C LEU A 172 6.28 -13.28 -12.64
N PHE A 173 6.43 -13.94 -13.79
CA PHE A 173 5.39 -14.04 -14.80
C PHE A 173 4.56 -15.31 -14.59
N CYS A 174 3.24 -15.17 -14.65
CA CYS A 174 2.29 -16.26 -14.61
C CYS A 174 1.40 -16.21 -15.87
N PRO A 175 1.25 -17.30 -16.62
CA PRO A 175 0.36 -17.37 -17.79
C PRO A 175 -1.12 -17.53 -17.37
N LEU A 176 -1.51 -16.93 -16.24
CA LEU A 176 -2.86 -16.98 -15.68
C LEU A 176 -3.45 -15.56 -15.64
N PRO A 177 -4.79 -15.42 -15.72
CA PRO A 177 -5.45 -14.13 -15.51
C PRO A 177 -5.23 -13.56 -14.10
N VAL A 178 -5.22 -12.23 -13.99
CA VAL A 178 -4.91 -11.52 -12.74
C VAL A 178 -5.78 -11.96 -11.56
N TYR A 179 -7.06 -12.25 -11.79
CA TYR A 179 -8.02 -12.57 -10.73
C TYR A 179 -7.73 -13.94 -10.12
N GLU A 180 -7.25 -14.89 -10.92
CA GLU A 180 -6.89 -16.23 -10.47
C GLU A 180 -5.61 -16.17 -9.64
N VAL A 181 -4.61 -15.43 -10.13
CA VAL A 181 -3.36 -15.19 -9.40
C VAL A 181 -3.64 -14.49 -8.08
N MET A 182 -4.41 -13.39 -8.09
CA MET A 182 -4.80 -12.67 -6.87
C MET A 182 -5.54 -13.57 -5.87
N SER A 183 -6.40 -14.46 -6.34
CA SER A 183 -7.15 -15.41 -5.51
C SER A 183 -6.21 -16.44 -4.87
N LYS A 184 -5.30 -17.06 -5.65
CA LYS A 184 -4.27 -17.98 -5.14
C LYS A 184 -3.36 -17.31 -4.11
N LEU A 185 -2.91 -16.09 -4.39
CA LEU A 185 -2.08 -15.30 -3.49
C LEU A 185 -2.81 -15.00 -2.17
N SER A 186 -4.07 -14.57 -2.27
CA SER A 186 -4.88 -14.19 -1.10
C SER A 186 -5.17 -15.37 -0.18
N LEU A 187 -5.45 -16.55 -0.75
CA LEU A 187 -5.68 -17.80 -0.01
C LEU A 187 -4.42 -18.25 0.75
N ASN A 188 -3.24 -18.07 0.15
CA ASN A 188 -1.97 -18.53 0.71
C ASN A 188 -1.19 -17.42 1.44
N ARG A 189 -1.78 -16.24 1.69
CA ARG A 189 -1.07 -15.08 2.24
C ARG A 189 -0.25 -15.38 3.51
N LEU A 190 -0.83 -16.13 4.45
CA LEU A 190 -0.17 -16.45 5.72
C LEU A 190 0.99 -17.43 5.54
N LYS A 191 0.87 -18.33 4.56
CA LYS A 191 1.92 -19.28 4.19
C LYS A 191 3.16 -18.55 3.69
N TYR A 192 3.00 -17.50 2.88
CA TYR A 192 4.13 -16.69 2.39
C TYR A 192 4.81 -15.92 3.50
N ILE A 193 4.04 -15.26 4.38
CA ILE A 193 4.60 -14.56 5.55
C ILE A 193 5.36 -15.54 6.45
N ASN A 194 4.77 -16.69 6.77
CA ASN A 194 5.39 -17.68 7.65
C ASN A 194 6.69 -18.25 7.08
N ALA A 195 6.80 -18.35 5.75
CA ALA A 195 8.04 -18.78 5.10
C ALA A 195 9.17 -17.74 5.22
N SER A 196 8.82 -16.45 5.33
CA SER A 196 9.77 -15.35 5.24
C SER A 196 10.12 -14.67 6.57
N ILE A 197 9.29 -14.79 7.60
CA ILE A 197 9.56 -14.24 8.93
C ILE A 197 10.67 -14.99 9.69
N GLY A 198 11.14 -16.13 9.17
CA GLY A 198 12.30 -16.85 9.71
C GLY A 198 12.13 -17.28 11.16
N HIS A 199 12.97 -16.76 12.05
CA HIS A 199 12.89 -17.00 13.50
C HIS A 199 11.91 -16.08 14.23
N HIS A 200 11.40 -15.03 13.57
CA HIS A 200 10.40 -14.17 14.18
C HIS A 200 9.10 -14.96 14.38
N LYS A 201 8.60 -14.91 15.61
CA LYS A 201 7.32 -15.54 15.96
C LYS A 201 6.24 -14.50 15.84
N TRP A 202 5.03 -14.96 15.56
CA TRP A 202 3.86 -14.13 15.80
C TRP A 202 3.79 -13.75 17.27
N HIS A 203 3.63 -12.46 17.51
CA HIS A 203 3.43 -11.87 18.81
C HIS A 203 1.97 -11.44 18.95
N GLU A 204 1.39 -11.78 20.08
CA GLU A 204 0.06 -11.30 20.47
C GLU A 204 0.23 -10.12 21.43
N CYS A 205 -0.14 -8.94 20.94
CA CYS A 205 -0.11 -7.69 21.68
C CYS A 205 -1.52 -7.33 22.16
N THR A 206 -1.70 -7.15 23.46
CA THR A 206 -2.94 -6.58 24.01
C THR A 206 -2.76 -5.07 24.18
N ILE A 207 -3.55 -4.29 23.44
CA ILE A 207 -3.56 -2.84 23.48
C ILE A 207 -4.73 -2.40 24.36
N LYS A 208 -4.46 -1.54 25.34
CA LYS A 208 -5.47 -1.00 26.25
C LYS A 208 -5.54 0.51 26.13
N ILE A 209 -6.73 1.05 25.91
CA ILE A 209 -6.98 2.48 25.76
C ILE A 209 -7.70 2.96 27.03
N TYR A 210 -7.05 3.86 27.77
CA TYR A 210 -7.62 4.54 28.92
C TYR A 210 -7.85 6.01 28.57
N ASP A 211 -9.06 6.48 28.84
CA ASP A 211 -9.44 7.87 28.60
C ASP A 211 -10.31 8.39 29.75
N ILE A 212 -9.84 9.46 30.38
CA ILE A 212 -10.52 10.10 31.52
C ILE A 212 -11.62 11.06 31.07
N TYR A 213 -11.67 11.42 29.80
CA TYR A 213 -12.63 12.38 29.21
C TYR A 213 -13.75 11.70 28.41
N GLU A 214 -13.85 10.36 28.49
CA GLU A 214 -14.91 9.54 27.90
C GLU A 214 -15.08 9.66 26.37
N GLN A 215 -14.03 10.05 25.66
CA GLN A 215 -13.93 10.14 24.19
C GLN A 215 -13.30 8.89 23.57
N TYR A 216 -13.62 7.72 24.13
CA TYR A 216 -13.05 6.43 23.74
C TYR A 216 -13.17 6.13 22.26
N ASP A 217 -14.31 6.45 21.63
CA ASP A 217 -14.52 6.23 20.19
C ASP A 217 -13.45 6.95 19.35
N LEU A 218 -13.14 8.20 19.69
CA LEU A 218 -12.16 8.99 18.95
C LEU A 218 -10.75 8.42 19.10
N HIS A 219 -10.37 7.99 20.32
CA HIS A 219 -9.09 7.35 20.58
C HIS A 219 -8.98 5.99 19.89
N TYR A 220 -10.04 5.18 19.96
CA TYR A 220 -10.14 3.89 19.26
C TYR A 220 -9.96 4.08 17.76
N ARG A 221 -10.67 5.04 17.14
CA ARG A 221 -10.55 5.33 15.71
C ARG A 221 -9.13 5.77 15.32
N ARG A 222 -8.43 6.58 16.13
CA ARG A 222 -7.02 6.93 15.89
C ARG A 222 -6.10 5.72 15.96
N VAL A 223 -6.30 4.84 16.93
CA VAL A 223 -5.52 3.59 17.08
C VAL A 223 -5.77 2.66 15.90
N ARG A 224 -7.03 2.43 15.52
CA ARG A 224 -7.39 1.59 14.36
C ARG A 224 -6.80 2.15 13.08
N LEU A 225 -6.86 3.46 12.88
CA LEU A 225 -6.28 4.12 11.72
C LEU A 225 -4.78 3.80 11.60
N ILE A 226 -3.97 3.98 12.64
CA ILE A 226 -2.55 3.61 12.56
C ILE A 226 -2.36 2.10 12.36
N LEU A 227 -3.04 1.24 13.13
CA LEU A 227 -2.81 -0.20 13.07
C LEU A 227 -3.20 -0.80 11.70
N ASP A 228 -4.32 -0.38 11.13
CA ASP A 228 -4.83 -0.89 9.85
C ASP A 228 -4.01 -0.40 8.64
N HIS A 229 -3.28 0.71 8.79
CA HIS A 229 -2.50 1.35 7.73
C HIS A 229 -1.00 1.09 7.85
N SER A 230 -0.55 0.63 9.01
CA SER A 230 0.85 0.25 9.23
C SER A 230 1.28 -1.04 8.51
N ASP A 231 0.32 -1.90 8.08
CA ASP A 231 0.57 -3.23 7.52
C ASP A 231 1.49 -4.11 8.40
N LEU A 232 1.48 -3.90 9.72
CA LEU A 232 2.33 -4.63 10.66
C LEU A 232 1.64 -5.89 11.22
N GLY A 233 0.34 -6.07 11.00
CA GLY A 233 -0.40 -7.17 11.58
C GLY A 233 -1.92 -7.09 11.40
N PHE A 234 -2.64 -7.74 12.31
CA PHE A 234 -4.09 -7.86 12.31
C PHE A 234 -4.68 -7.66 13.70
N VAL A 235 -5.77 -6.90 13.80
CA VAL A 235 -6.63 -6.92 14.98
C VAL A 235 -7.55 -8.15 14.88
N ILE A 236 -7.59 -8.97 15.93
CA ILE A 236 -8.35 -10.24 15.95
C ILE A 236 -9.52 -10.16 16.93
N HIS A 237 -9.37 -9.38 17.98
CA HIS A 237 -10.39 -9.19 18.98
C HIS A 237 -10.40 -7.74 19.46
N GLU A 238 -11.59 -7.24 19.75
CA GLU A 238 -11.78 -5.94 20.37
C GLU A 238 -13.00 -5.98 21.29
N GLY A 239 -12.98 -5.17 22.35
CA GLY A 239 -14.11 -5.06 23.24
C GLY A 239 -13.84 -4.29 24.53
N TRP A 240 -14.91 -4.07 25.28
CA TRP A 240 -14.87 -3.45 26.58
C TRP A 240 -14.41 -4.44 27.65
N GLY A 241 -13.40 -4.02 28.41
CA GLY A 241 -12.93 -4.70 29.60
C GLY A 241 -13.05 -3.81 30.84
N ARG A 242 -12.68 -4.38 31.97
CA ARG A 242 -12.52 -3.68 33.24
C ARG A 242 -11.11 -3.93 33.74
N ASP A 243 -10.41 -2.85 34.08
CA ASP A 243 -9.10 -2.95 34.72
C ASP A 243 -9.18 -2.54 36.18
N THR A 244 -8.55 -3.33 37.04
CA THR A 244 -8.57 -3.09 38.49
C THR A 244 -7.28 -2.36 38.86
N VAL A 245 -7.30 -1.03 38.79
CA VAL A 245 -6.13 -0.19 39.05
C VAL A 245 -5.72 -0.27 40.53
N ARG A 246 -6.70 -0.50 41.42
CA ARG A 246 -6.55 -0.75 42.86
C ARG A 246 -7.68 -1.66 43.35
N PRO A 247 -7.53 -2.38 44.48
CA PRO A 247 -8.66 -3.05 45.11
C PRO A 247 -9.86 -2.08 45.25
N MET A 248 -11.02 -2.47 44.74
CA MET A 248 -12.27 -1.69 44.68
C MET A 248 -12.37 -0.52 43.68
N MET A 249 -11.36 -0.28 42.82
CA MET A 249 -11.46 0.67 41.71
C MET A 249 -11.34 -0.06 40.37
N SER A 250 -12.48 -0.20 39.69
CA SER A 250 -12.55 -0.73 38.32
C SER A 250 -12.76 0.42 37.35
N VAL A 251 -11.84 0.58 36.39
CA VAL A 251 -11.96 1.56 35.30
C VAL A 251 -12.33 0.80 34.02
N GLY A 252 -13.27 1.36 33.25
CA GLY A 252 -13.58 0.85 31.91
C GLY A 252 -12.37 1.01 31.00
N VAL A 253 -12.00 -0.05 30.28
CA VAL A 253 -10.86 -0.01 29.35
C VAL A 253 -11.27 -0.65 28.04
N TYR A 254 -11.01 0.04 26.92
CA TYR A 254 -11.21 -0.56 25.62
C TYR A 254 -9.95 -1.35 25.24
N THR A 255 -10.12 -2.61 24.88
CA THR A 255 -9.02 -3.53 24.63
C THR A 255 -9.04 -4.00 23.18
N LEU A 256 -7.86 -4.04 22.55
CA LEU A 256 -7.65 -4.65 21.24
C LEU A 256 -6.57 -5.73 21.34
N THR A 257 -6.82 -6.90 20.76
CA THR A 257 -5.80 -7.94 20.56
C THR A 257 -5.25 -7.82 19.14
N PHE A 258 -3.99 -7.47 19.03
CA PHE A 258 -3.26 -7.28 17.79
C PHE A 258 -2.19 -8.35 17.62
N ILE A 259 -2.28 -9.13 16.54
CA ILE A 259 -1.25 -10.10 16.17
C ILE A 259 -0.31 -9.48 15.15
N THR A 260 0.98 -9.53 15.45
CA THR A 260 2.05 -8.94 14.63
C THR A 260 3.23 -9.89 14.51
N PHE A 261 3.94 -9.83 13.40
CA PHE A 261 5.25 -10.49 13.22
C PHE A 261 6.42 -9.53 13.53
N GLN A 262 6.12 -8.26 13.77
CA GLN A 262 7.09 -7.24 14.17
C GLN A 262 7.40 -7.34 15.65
N ASP A 263 8.55 -6.79 16.04
CA ASP A 263 8.88 -6.66 17.46
C ASP A 263 7.77 -5.85 18.17
N PRO A 264 7.18 -6.36 19.28
CA PRO A 264 6.16 -5.65 20.04
C PRO A 264 6.56 -4.25 20.52
N THR A 265 7.86 -3.98 20.64
CA THR A 265 8.39 -2.65 20.95
C THR A 265 8.12 -1.63 19.84
N GLU A 266 8.10 -2.04 18.58
CA GLU A 266 7.72 -1.20 17.44
C GLU A 266 6.25 -0.79 17.53
N ILE A 267 5.37 -1.73 17.88
CA ILE A 267 3.94 -1.44 18.10
C ILE A 267 3.77 -0.45 19.26
N LYS A 268 4.48 -0.67 20.39
CA LYS A 268 4.43 0.30 21.50
C LYS A 268 4.97 1.68 21.10
N ARG A 269 5.96 1.77 20.21
CA ARG A 269 6.48 3.06 19.72
C ARG A 269 5.41 3.84 18.96
N LEU A 270 4.67 3.19 18.06
CA LEU A 270 3.56 3.82 17.33
C LEU A 270 2.45 4.30 18.27
N LEU A 271 2.06 3.45 19.23
CA LEU A 271 1.00 3.78 20.18
C LEU A 271 1.38 4.95 21.11
N GLN A 272 2.67 5.12 21.43
CA GLN A 272 3.11 6.27 22.23
C GLN A 272 2.87 7.60 21.54
N VAL A 273 2.99 7.67 20.21
CA VAL A 273 2.69 8.90 19.45
C VAL A 273 1.23 9.29 19.63
N LEU A 274 0.33 8.30 19.73
CA LEU A 274 -1.11 8.52 19.85
C LEU A 274 -1.55 9.04 21.21
N GLU A 275 -0.72 8.88 22.24
CA GLU A 275 -0.97 9.42 23.57
C GLU A 275 -0.90 10.95 23.63
N PHE A 276 -0.27 11.60 22.64
CA PHE A 276 -0.05 13.05 22.60
C PHE A 276 -0.72 13.69 21.39
N ASN A 277 -1.10 14.96 21.53
CA ASN A 277 -1.57 15.79 20.41
C ASN A 277 -0.41 16.55 19.74
N ALA A 278 -0.72 17.31 18.69
CA ALA A 278 0.25 18.16 17.98
C ALA A 278 0.94 19.21 18.87
N GLN A 279 0.31 19.64 19.96
CA GLN A 279 0.87 20.56 20.96
C GLN A 279 1.71 19.84 22.02
N ASN A 280 1.92 18.53 21.87
CA ASN A 280 2.66 17.66 22.79
C ASN A 280 1.98 17.53 24.18
N GLU A 281 0.69 17.84 24.26
CA GLU A 281 -0.16 17.63 25.43
C GLU A 281 -0.64 16.18 25.43
N ARG A 282 -0.67 15.54 26.60
CA ARG A 282 -1.12 14.16 26.73
C ARG A 282 -2.64 14.11 26.71
N ILE A 283 -3.19 13.36 25.76
CA ILE A 283 -4.64 13.25 25.52
C ILE A 283 -5.20 11.86 25.83
N ALA A 284 -4.38 10.82 25.93
CA ALA A 284 -4.79 9.48 26.37
C ALA A 284 -3.65 8.70 27.03
N ASP A 285 -3.98 7.60 27.69
CA ASP A 285 -2.99 6.56 28.03
C ASP A 285 -3.27 5.30 27.22
N ILE A 286 -2.27 4.86 26.46
CA ILE A 286 -2.41 3.71 25.56
C ILE A 286 -1.31 2.72 25.89
N ASP A 287 -1.69 1.62 26.54
CA ASP A 287 -0.77 0.58 26.93
C ASP A 287 -0.70 -0.55 25.91
N CYS A 288 0.46 -1.19 25.84
CA CYS A 288 0.69 -2.40 25.04
C CYS A 288 1.30 -3.47 25.92
N TYR A 289 0.74 -4.68 25.86
CA TYR A 289 1.16 -5.84 26.63
C TYR A 289 1.54 -6.97 25.68
N LEU A 290 2.64 -7.68 25.99
CA LEU A 290 2.96 -8.96 25.38
C LEU A 290 2.55 -10.07 26.35
N GLY A 291 1.44 -10.75 26.05
CA GLY A 291 0.76 -11.62 27.02
C GLY A 291 0.39 -10.85 28.30
N LYS A 292 0.93 -11.24 29.45
CA LYS A 292 0.67 -10.57 30.74
C LYS A 292 1.65 -9.42 31.05
N LYS A 293 2.71 -9.23 30.27
CA LYS A 293 3.78 -8.28 30.57
C LYS A 293 3.57 -6.97 29.82
N LYS A 294 3.44 -5.86 30.56
CA LYS A 294 3.41 -4.51 29.99
C LYS A 294 4.75 -4.18 29.34
N ILE A 295 4.71 -3.69 28.10
CA ILE A 295 5.89 -3.17 27.41
C ILE A 295 6.16 -1.77 27.94
N ALA A 296 7.26 -1.62 28.67
CA ALA A 296 7.58 -0.37 29.32
C ALA A 296 8.05 0.67 28.30
N TRP A 297 7.59 1.92 28.43
CA TRP A 297 7.98 2.97 27.49
C TRP A 297 9.47 3.33 27.55
N HIS A 298 10.08 3.17 28.74
CA HIS A 298 11.49 3.51 28.95
C HIS A 298 12.45 2.60 28.17
N SER A 299 12.02 1.39 27.76
CA SER A 299 12.85 0.52 26.93
C SER A 299 12.99 1.02 25.49
N LEU A 300 12.21 2.03 25.10
CA LEU A 300 12.25 2.63 23.77
C LEU A 300 13.11 3.90 23.70
N ARG A 301 13.66 4.36 24.83
CA ARG A 301 14.48 5.58 24.87
C ARG A 301 15.77 5.36 24.09
N THR A 302 16.14 6.36 23.28
CA THR A 302 17.46 6.40 22.63
C THR A 302 18.53 6.97 23.55
N THR A 303 18.14 7.81 24.52
CA THR A 303 19.04 8.41 25.52
C THR A 303 18.47 8.29 26.94
N LYS A 304 19.35 8.25 27.95
CA LYS A 304 18.96 8.05 29.35
C LYS A 304 17.95 9.09 29.87
N ASN A 305 18.04 10.34 29.43
CA ASN A 305 17.24 11.46 29.94
C ASN A 305 15.99 11.78 29.10
N GLN A 306 15.75 11.05 28.01
CA GLN A 306 14.62 11.34 27.12
C GLN A 306 13.28 11.17 27.84
N THR A 307 12.45 12.19 27.79
CA THR A 307 11.08 12.13 28.34
C THR A 307 10.15 11.35 27.42
N LYS A 308 9.02 10.87 27.94
CA LYS A 308 8.00 10.17 27.13
C LYS A 308 7.44 11.08 26.03
N GLN A 309 7.27 12.36 26.33
CA GLN A 309 6.84 13.41 25.40
C GLN A 309 7.86 13.64 24.29
N GLU A 310 9.14 13.81 24.62
CA GLU A 310 10.20 13.96 23.61
C GLU A 310 10.30 12.74 22.70
N LEU A 311 10.17 11.55 23.26
CA LEU A 311 10.17 10.31 22.49
C LEU A 311 8.98 10.25 21.53
N ALA A 312 7.77 10.58 21.99
CA ALA A 312 6.58 10.62 21.14
C ALA A 312 6.72 11.68 20.03
N ALA A 313 7.17 12.89 20.37
CA ALA A 313 7.41 13.96 19.41
C ALA A 313 8.43 13.55 18.34
N SER A 314 9.54 12.91 18.73
CA SER A 314 10.57 12.45 17.80
C SER A 314 10.08 11.38 16.81
N ASN A 315 9.09 10.57 17.20
CA ASN A 315 8.54 9.51 16.37
C ASN A 315 7.26 9.91 15.62
N ARG A 316 6.74 11.13 15.85
CA ARG A 316 5.45 11.55 15.26
C ARG A 316 5.49 11.58 13.75
N ALA A 317 6.54 12.17 13.15
CA ALA A 317 6.68 12.22 11.70
C ALA A 317 6.74 10.83 11.06
N LEU A 318 7.45 9.88 11.69
CA LEU A 318 7.52 8.50 11.24
C LEU A 318 6.17 7.77 11.35
N CYS A 319 5.42 8.01 12.43
CA CYS A 319 4.10 7.40 12.61
C CYS A 319 3.09 7.95 11.59
N LEU A 320 3.10 9.28 11.36
CA LEU A 320 2.19 9.93 10.42
C LEU A 320 2.56 9.65 8.96
N SER A 321 3.82 9.35 8.64
CA SER A 321 4.22 8.94 7.28
C SER A 321 3.70 7.54 6.89
N LEU A 322 3.05 6.82 7.79
CA LEU A 322 2.31 5.59 7.48
C LEU A 322 0.93 5.86 6.87
N LEU A 323 0.42 7.08 7.01
CA LEU A 323 -0.90 7.49 6.52
C LEU A 323 -0.76 8.20 5.17
N ASP A 324 -1.74 8.02 4.30
CA ASP A 324 -1.91 8.88 3.12
C ASP A 324 -2.51 10.24 3.48
N ASP A 325 -2.71 11.11 2.48
CA ASP A 325 -3.16 12.48 2.72
C ASP A 325 -4.58 12.54 3.31
N ASP A 326 -5.51 11.70 2.83
CA ASP A 326 -6.90 11.66 3.31
C ASP A 326 -6.98 11.06 4.72
N GLU A 327 -6.18 10.02 4.98
CA GLU A 327 -6.02 9.40 6.29
C GLU A 327 -5.39 10.36 7.28
N LEU A 328 -4.38 11.14 6.87
CA LEU A 328 -3.75 12.15 7.70
C LEU A 328 -4.75 13.27 8.07
N LEU A 329 -5.54 13.74 7.11
CA LEU A 329 -6.62 14.70 7.37
C LEU A 329 -7.63 14.12 8.37
N THR A 330 -8.02 12.86 8.19
CA THR A 330 -8.89 12.15 9.12
C THR A 330 -8.27 12.07 10.51
N PHE A 331 -6.98 11.72 10.61
CA PHE A 331 -6.25 11.65 11.87
C PHE A 331 -6.24 12.99 12.61
N ILE A 332 -5.93 14.08 11.91
CA ILE A 332 -5.89 15.44 12.45
C ILE A 332 -7.28 15.87 12.91
N SER A 333 -8.33 15.52 12.16
CA SER A 333 -9.72 15.84 12.53
C SER A 333 -10.12 15.16 13.85
N LEU A 334 -9.77 13.88 14.03
CA LEU A 334 -10.02 13.12 15.26
C LEU A 334 -9.26 13.72 16.44
N GLU A 335 -7.98 14.04 16.26
CA GLU A 335 -7.14 14.65 17.30
C GLU A 335 -7.66 16.03 17.74
N THR A 336 -8.13 16.83 16.77
CA THR A 336 -8.73 18.14 17.03
C THR A 336 -10.05 18.01 17.80
N ALA A 337 -10.89 17.04 17.43
CA ALA A 337 -12.14 16.76 18.13
C ALA A 337 -11.88 16.36 19.60
N ILE A 338 -10.87 15.53 19.84
CA ILE A 338 -10.46 15.14 21.19
C ILE A 338 -10.06 16.36 22.01
N THR A 339 -9.11 17.14 21.47
CA THR A 339 -8.56 18.32 22.18
C THR A 339 -9.64 19.36 22.50
N LYS A 340 -10.65 19.52 21.64
CA LYS A 340 -11.80 20.41 21.91
C LYS A 340 -12.70 19.88 23.03
N GLY A 341 -12.92 18.57 23.07
CA GLY A 341 -13.77 17.96 24.08
C GLY A 341 -13.14 17.95 25.48
N GLN A 342 -11.81 17.92 25.58
CA GLN A 342 -11.09 17.99 26.87
C GLN A 342 -11.05 19.40 27.50
N LYS A 343 -11.34 20.43 26.71
CA LYS A 343 -11.40 21.84 27.16
C LYS A 343 -12.79 22.28 27.62
N LYS A 344 -13.79 21.39 27.53
CA LYS A 344 -15.12 21.58 28.11
C LYS A 344 -15.16 20.94 29.49
#